data_AF-A0A930WH25-F1
#
_entry.id   AF-A0A930WH25-F1
#
_cell.length_a   1.000
_cell.length_b   1.000
_cell.length_c   1.000
_cell.angle_alpha   90.00
_cell.angle_beta   90.00
_cell.angle_gamma   90.00
#
_symmetry.space_group_name_H-M   'P 1'
#
loop_
_entity.id
_entity.type
_entity.pdbx_description
1 polymer ?
#
loop_
_entity_poly.entity_id
_entity_poly.type
_entity_poly.pdbx_seq_one_letter_code
_entity_poly.pdbx_strand_id
1 'polypeptide(L)'
;MKIDQLFHRPEHFTTPTTSQSPAEKAARKWDAREGEIIEQNYNLRRISFGLILVIIALAGALCYKAVTENTLVYVVETDIKTGEVRNVGTANSMANYTPNDEVYSYFIRQFVQDIRSVPLDEVVYNKQLSTAYSFLTKDGANILTARMEAENRV
;
A
#
# COMPACT_ATOMS: atom_id res chain seq x y z
N MET A 1 17.67 -14.85 28.48
CA MET A 1 16.38 -14.90 29.22
C MET A 1 15.95 -16.36 29.27
N LYS A 2 15.69 -16.93 30.45
CA LYS A 2 15.28 -18.34 30.56
C LYS A 2 13.83 -18.49 30.08
N ILE A 3 13.57 -19.40 29.14
CA ILE A 3 12.25 -19.62 28.53
C ILE A 3 11.22 -20.01 29.60
N ASP A 4 11.67 -20.79 30.58
CA ASP A 4 10.91 -21.27 31.72
C ASP A 4 10.31 -20.10 32.52
N GLN A 5 11.01 -18.96 32.62
CA GLN A 5 10.55 -17.79 33.38
C GLN A 5 9.58 -16.90 32.58
N LEU A 6 9.36 -17.14 31.28
CA LEU A 6 8.41 -16.35 30.51
C LEU A 6 6.95 -16.68 30.86
N PHE A 7 6.66 -17.94 31.16
CA PHE A 7 5.29 -18.43 31.36
C PHE A 7 4.87 -18.48 32.82
N HIS A 8 5.74 -18.03 33.72
CA HIS A 8 5.43 -17.89 35.14
C HIS A 8 5.15 -16.43 35.44
N ARG A 9 4.15 -16.18 36.29
CA ARG A 9 3.92 -14.84 36.81
C ARG A 9 5.12 -14.45 37.69
N PRO A 10 5.61 -13.19 37.65
CA PRO A 10 6.62 -12.75 38.61
C PRO A 10 6.07 -12.87 40.04
N GLU A 11 6.72 -13.70 40.86
CA GLU A 11 6.39 -13.87 42.27
C GLU A 11 6.91 -12.68 43.08
N HIS A 12 6.07 -12.13 43.96
CA HIS A 12 6.42 -11.00 44.82
C HIS A 12 6.96 -11.40 46.20
N PHE A 13 7.15 -12.70 46.46
CA PHE A 13 7.50 -13.22 47.78
C PHE A 13 8.90 -13.82 47.82
N THR A 14 9.42 -13.96 49.05
CA THR A 14 10.74 -14.52 49.36
C THR A 14 10.87 -15.94 48.82
N THR A 15 12.00 -16.24 48.18
CA THR A 15 12.34 -17.57 47.70
C THR A 15 12.33 -18.59 48.84
N PRO A 16 11.62 -19.72 48.72
CA PRO A 16 11.50 -20.68 49.81
C PRO A 16 12.86 -21.32 50.11
N THR A 17 13.27 -21.28 51.38
CA THR A 17 14.45 -21.95 51.90
C THR A 17 14.30 -23.47 51.79
N THR A 18 15.40 -24.16 51.50
CA THR A 18 15.45 -25.55 50.99
C THR A 18 15.03 -26.65 51.99
N SER A 19 14.64 -26.32 53.22
CA SER A 19 14.18 -27.30 54.21
C SER A 19 12.76 -26.97 54.64
N GLN A 20 11.80 -27.79 54.20
CA GLN A 20 10.38 -27.59 54.51
C GLN A 20 9.84 -28.63 55.48
N SER A 21 9.20 -28.15 56.54
CA SER A 21 8.43 -29.00 57.46
C SER A 21 7.24 -29.66 56.71
N PRO A 22 6.71 -30.81 57.20
CA PRO A 22 5.54 -31.44 56.59
C PRO A 22 4.32 -30.51 56.47
N ALA A 23 4.14 -29.58 57.41
CA ALA A 23 3.07 -28.59 57.38
C ALA A 23 3.25 -27.59 56.22
N GLU A 24 4.47 -27.13 55.97
CA GLU A 24 4.77 -26.23 54.83
C GLU A 24 4.56 -26.90 53.48
N LYS A 25 4.83 -28.21 53.37
CA LYS A 25 4.54 -28.98 52.15
C LYS A 25 3.04 -29.03 51.84
N ALA A 26 2.20 -29.14 52.87
CA ALA A 26 0.74 -29.15 52.72
C ALA A 26 0.21 -27.77 52.30
N ALA A 27 0.70 -26.70 52.94
CA ALA A 27 0.36 -25.32 52.57
C ALA A 27 0.73 -25.01 51.11
N ARG A 28 1.94 -25.39 50.68
CA ARG A 28 2.40 -25.21 49.30
C ARG A 28 1.50 -25.92 48.27
N LYS A 29 0.99 -27.12 48.57
CA LYS A 29 0.08 -27.84 47.66
C LYS A 29 -1.24 -27.09 47.46
N TRP A 30 -1.74 -26.45 48.52
CA TRP A 30 -2.94 -25.62 48.43
C TRP A 30 -2.68 -24.37 47.58
N ASP A 31 -1.58 -23.67 47.84
CA ASP A 31 -1.18 -22.48 47.08
C ASP A 31 -0.92 -22.79 45.60
N ALA A 32 -0.32 -23.94 45.29
CA ALA A 32 -0.10 -24.37 43.91
C ALA A 32 -1.42 -24.60 43.16
N ARG A 33 -2.45 -25.13 43.84
CA ARG A 33 -3.76 -25.38 43.22
C ARG A 33 -4.48 -24.07 42.89
N GLU A 34 -4.49 -23.10 43.82
CA GLU A 34 -5.12 -21.79 43.59
C GLU A 34 -4.26 -20.92 42.65
N GLY A 35 -2.94 -21.06 42.70
CA GLY A 35 -1.98 -20.35 41.85
C GLY A 35 -2.05 -20.74 40.38
N GLU A 36 -2.43 -21.98 40.08
CA GLU A 36 -2.54 -22.49 38.71
C GLU A 36 -3.49 -21.64 37.85
N ILE A 37 -4.65 -21.27 38.40
CA ILE A 37 -5.66 -20.44 37.70
C ILE A 37 -5.10 -19.04 37.37
N ILE A 38 -4.28 -18.51 38.28
CA ILE A 38 -3.66 -17.19 38.13
C ILE A 38 -2.58 -17.22 37.04
N GLU A 39 -1.77 -18.27 36.99
CA GLU A 39 -0.75 -18.47 35.95
C GLU A 39 -1.38 -18.72 34.57
N GLN A 40 -2.42 -19.53 34.50
CA GLN A 40 -3.19 -19.75 33.26
C GLN A 40 -3.74 -18.43 32.72
N ASN A 41 -4.35 -17.60 33.58
CA ASN A 41 -4.87 -16.29 33.19
C ASN A 41 -3.76 -15.32 32.74
N TYR A 42 -2.60 -15.36 33.39
CA TYR A 42 -1.44 -14.57 32.98
C TYR A 42 -0.96 -14.95 31.58
N ASN A 43 -0.81 -16.26 31.33
CA ASN A 43 -0.38 -16.79 30.04
C ASN A 43 -1.42 -16.53 28.93
N LEU A 44 -2.71 -16.65 29.24
CA LEU A 44 -3.78 -16.33 28.30
C LEU A 44 -3.68 -14.86 27.85
N ARG A 45 -3.50 -13.91 28.77
CA ARG A 45 -3.32 -12.49 28.42
C ARG A 45 -2.13 -12.28 27.50
N ARG A 46 -0.99 -12.92 27.78
CA ARG A 46 0.21 -12.83 26.93
C ARG A 46 -0.05 -13.37 25.52
N ILE A 47 -0.72 -14.52 25.40
CA ILE A 47 -1.09 -15.10 24.11
C ILE A 47 -2.07 -14.20 23.38
N SER A 48 -3.08 -13.64 24.05
CA SER A 48 -4.03 -12.69 23.45
C SER A 48 -3.33 -11.46 22.90
N PHE A 49 -2.39 -10.86 23.64
CA PHE A 49 -1.60 -9.73 23.15
C PHE A 49 -0.74 -10.11 21.94
N GLY A 50 -0.10 -11.29 21.97
CA GLY A 50 0.66 -11.80 20.82
C GLY A 50 -0.22 -11.98 19.59
N LEU A 51 -1.41 -12.57 19.75
CA LEU A 51 -2.36 -12.79 18.67
C LEU A 51 -2.88 -11.47 18.09
N ILE A 52 -3.18 -10.48 18.95
CA ILE A 52 -3.59 -9.14 18.51
C ILE A 52 -2.50 -8.51 17.64
N LEU A 53 -1.24 -8.59 18.05
CA LEU A 53 -0.11 -8.05 17.27
C LEU A 53 -0.03 -8.74 15.90
N VAL A 54 -0.12 -10.07 15.86
CA VAL A 54 -0.11 -10.84 14.60
C VAL A 54 -1.28 -10.42 13.68
N ILE A 55 -2.49 -10.26 14.24
CA ILE A 55 -3.66 -9.82 13.47
C ILE A 55 -3.44 -8.41 12.90
N ILE A 56 -2.93 -7.47 13.69
CA ILE A 56 -2.65 -6.10 13.24
C ILE A 56 -1.59 -6.11 12.14
N ALA A 57 -0.52 -6.89 12.30
CA ALA A 57 0.53 -7.01 11.28
C ALA A 57 -0.01 -7.59 9.97
N LEU A 58 -0.86 -8.62 10.05
CA LEU A 58 -1.47 -9.26 8.88
C LEU A 58 -2.48 -8.33 8.19
N ALA A 59 -3.31 -7.62 8.96
CA ALA A 59 -4.23 -6.63 8.44
C ALA A 59 -3.49 -5.47 7.74
N GLY A 60 -2.40 -4.98 8.34
CA GLY A 60 -1.54 -3.95 7.75
C GLY A 60 -0.89 -4.42 6.45
N ALA A 61 -0.33 -5.65 6.43
CA ALA A 61 0.26 -6.24 5.24
C ALA A 61 -0.78 -6.43 4.12
N LEU A 62 -1.99 -6.87 4.45
CA LEU A 62 -3.08 -7.05 3.49
C LEU A 62 -3.55 -5.71 2.92
N CYS A 63 -3.72 -4.69 3.77
CA CYS A 63 -4.06 -3.34 3.32
C CYS A 63 -3.00 -2.78 2.37
N TYR A 64 -1.71 -2.93 2.73
CA TYR A 64 -0.61 -2.52 1.87
C TYR A 64 -0.63 -3.24 0.52
N LYS A 65 -0.85 -4.57 0.52
CA LYS A 65 -0.95 -5.36 -0.71
C LYS A 65 -2.16 -4.94 -1.55
N ALA A 66 -3.31 -4.71 -0.94
CA ALA A 66 -4.52 -4.28 -1.63
C ALA A 66 -4.35 -2.91 -2.31
N VAL A 67 -3.65 -1.97 -1.66
CA VAL A 67 -3.35 -0.66 -2.26
C VAL A 67 -2.24 -0.77 -3.33
N THR A 68 -1.33 -1.72 -3.21
CA THR A 68 -0.19 -1.89 -4.14
C THR A 68 -0.54 -2.75 -5.36
N GLU A 69 -1.69 -3.43 -5.40
CA GLU A 69 -2.15 -4.12 -6.61
C GLU A 69 -2.46 -3.11 -7.72
N ASN A 70 -1.40 -2.81 -8.44
CA ASN A 70 -1.36 -1.96 -9.61
C ASN A 70 -2.13 -2.68 -10.71
N THR A 71 -3.25 -2.10 -11.15
CA THR A 71 -3.99 -2.54 -12.34
C THR A 71 -2.99 -2.70 -13.49
N LEU A 72 -2.68 -3.94 -13.87
CA LEU A 72 -1.84 -4.20 -15.02
C LEU A 72 -2.62 -3.78 -16.27
N VAL A 73 -2.33 -2.57 -16.76
CA VAL A 73 -2.89 -2.10 -18.02
C VAL A 73 -2.20 -2.86 -19.14
N TYR A 74 -2.94 -3.74 -19.79
CA TYR A 74 -2.51 -4.42 -21.00
C TYR A 74 -2.68 -3.46 -22.18
N VAL A 75 -1.60 -3.19 -22.88
CA VAL A 75 -1.61 -2.44 -24.13
C VAL A 75 -1.47 -3.46 -25.26
N VAL A 76 -2.42 -3.41 -26.19
CA VAL A 76 -2.46 -4.28 -27.36
C VAL A 76 -2.22 -3.42 -28.59
N GLU A 77 -1.12 -3.67 -29.29
CA GLU A 77 -0.89 -3.05 -30.61
C GLU A 77 -1.57 -3.90 -31.68
N THR A 78 -2.46 -3.29 -32.45
CA THR A 78 -3.07 -3.91 -33.63
C THR A 78 -2.52 -3.27 -34.90
N ASP A 79 -2.18 -4.08 -35.90
CA ASP A 79 -1.84 -3.57 -37.23
C ASP A 79 -3.07 -2.93 -37.88
N ILE A 80 -2.92 -1.71 -38.40
CA ILE A 80 -4.01 -0.91 -38.96
C ILE A 80 -4.58 -1.54 -40.24
N LYS A 81 -3.77 -2.31 -40.98
CA LYS A 81 -4.14 -2.89 -42.28
C LYS A 81 -4.69 -4.31 -42.15
N THR A 82 -4.12 -5.12 -41.27
CA THR A 82 -4.50 -6.55 -41.12
C THR A 82 -5.37 -6.81 -39.90
N GLY A 83 -5.39 -5.91 -38.91
CA GLY A 83 -6.07 -6.11 -37.63
C GLY A 83 -5.38 -7.15 -36.74
N GLU A 84 -4.20 -7.65 -37.12
CA GLU A 84 -3.47 -8.64 -36.34
C GLU A 84 -2.89 -8.01 -35.07
N VAL A 85 -2.97 -8.75 -33.96
CA VAL A 85 -2.37 -8.36 -32.69
C VAL A 85 -0.86 -8.54 -32.80
N ARG A 86 -0.13 -7.42 -32.87
CA ARG A 86 1.32 -7.41 -33.07
C ARG A 86 2.08 -7.59 -31.76
N ASN A 87 1.62 -6.95 -30.69
CA ASN A 87 2.25 -7.02 -29.37
C ASN A 87 1.20 -6.94 -28.25
N VAL A 88 1.37 -7.74 -27.21
CA VAL A 88 0.62 -7.66 -25.94
C VAL A 88 1.64 -7.49 -24.82
N GLY A 89 1.60 -6.35 -24.13
CA GLY A 89 2.50 -6.07 -23.01
C GLY A 89 1.80 -5.32 -21.88
N THR A 90 2.35 -5.40 -20.67
CA THR A 90 1.93 -4.48 -19.59
C THR A 90 2.55 -3.11 -19.84
N ALA A 91 1.91 -2.03 -19.40
CA ALA A 91 2.45 -0.67 -19.55
C ALA A 91 3.91 -0.53 -19.05
N ASN A 92 4.29 -1.29 -18.02
CA ASN A 92 5.68 -1.33 -17.50
C ASN A 92 6.65 -2.12 -18.40
N SER A 93 6.16 -3.13 -19.11
CA SER A 93 6.95 -3.92 -20.07
C SER A 93 7.27 -3.15 -21.36
N MET A 94 6.54 -2.05 -21.63
CA MET A 94 6.73 -1.18 -22.80
C MET A 94 7.74 -0.06 -22.58
N ALA A 95 8.57 -0.10 -21.53
CA ALA A 95 9.63 0.90 -21.31
C ALA A 95 10.61 1.05 -22.50
N ASN A 96 10.73 0.01 -23.34
CA ASN A 96 11.56 0.01 -24.54
C ASN A 96 10.74 0.18 -25.84
N TYR A 97 9.47 0.62 -25.75
CA TYR A 97 8.65 0.85 -26.93
C TYR A 97 9.17 2.04 -27.74
N THR A 98 9.42 1.81 -29.02
CA THR A 98 9.74 2.85 -30.01
C THR A 98 8.48 3.15 -30.83
N PRO A 99 7.80 4.29 -30.62
CA PRO A 99 6.62 4.66 -31.39
C PRO A 99 6.92 4.82 -32.88
N ASN A 100 5.94 4.53 -33.72
CA ASN A 100 6.00 4.82 -35.16
C ASN A 100 5.75 6.33 -35.42
N ASP A 101 6.21 6.84 -36.56
CA ASP A 101 6.03 8.25 -36.97
C ASP A 101 4.55 8.67 -37.03
N GLU A 102 3.67 7.74 -37.40
CA GLU A 102 2.21 7.96 -37.41
C GLU A 102 1.66 8.26 -36.01
N VAL A 103 2.21 7.58 -35.00
CA VAL A 103 1.83 7.76 -33.58
C VAL A 103 2.30 9.14 -33.11
N TYR A 104 3.53 9.53 -33.44
CA TYR A 104 4.03 10.88 -33.15
C TYR A 104 3.17 11.97 -33.79
N SER A 105 2.84 11.81 -35.08
CA SER A 105 2.02 12.77 -35.81
C SER A 105 0.65 12.96 -35.17
N TYR A 106 0.02 11.86 -34.74
CA TYR A 106 -1.26 11.89 -34.04
C TYR A 106 -1.20 12.70 -32.74
N PHE A 107 -0.26 12.39 -31.84
CA PHE A 107 -0.17 13.07 -30.55
C PHE A 107 0.20 14.55 -30.68
N ILE A 108 1.10 14.90 -31.61
CA ILE A 108 1.44 16.30 -31.88
C ILE A 108 0.21 17.05 -32.40
N ARG A 109 -0.53 16.47 -33.35
CA ARG A 109 -1.75 17.07 -33.88
C ARG A 109 -2.80 17.26 -32.79
N GLN A 110 -3.01 16.24 -31.95
CA GLN A 110 -3.97 16.29 -30.86
C GLN A 110 -3.61 17.38 -29.84
N PHE A 111 -2.35 17.46 -29.44
CA PHE A 111 -1.86 18.48 -28.51
C PHE A 111 -2.07 19.91 -29.06
N VAL A 112 -1.72 20.13 -30.32
CA VAL A 112 -1.94 21.43 -30.98
C VAL A 112 -3.43 21.75 -31.04
N GLN A 113 -4.26 20.77 -31.36
CA GLN A 113 -5.72 20.92 -31.40
C GLN A 113 -6.26 21.31 -30.02
N ASP A 114 -5.90 20.59 -28.96
CA ASP A 114 -6.40 20.82 -27.60
C ASP A 114 -6.05 22.22 -27.05
N ILE A 115 -4.88 22.77 -27.39
CA ILE A 115 -4.47 24.11 -26.93
C ILE A 115 -5.10 25.23 -27.79
N ARG A 116 -5.32 24.97 -29.08
CA ARG A 116 -5.74 26.00 -30.05
C ARG A 116 -7.23 26.00 -30.31
N SER A 117 -7.96 24.93 -30.00
CA SER A 117 -9.42 24.93 -30.13
C SER A 117 -10.06 25.76 -29.03
N VAL A 118 -11.08 26.52 -29.40
CA VAL A 118 -11.94 27.26 -28.47
C VAL A 118 -13.35 26.72 -28.66
N PRO A 119 -13.73 25.67 -27.91
CA PRO A 119 -15.09 25.14 -27.95
C PRO A 119 -16.05 26.10 -27.24
N LEU A 120 -17.34 26.01 -27.58
CA LEU A 120 -18.38 26.82 -26.96
C LEU A 120 -18.74 26.35 -25.53
N ASP A 121 -18.44 25.09 -25.22
CA ASP A 121 -18.70 24.45 -23.93
C ASP A 121 -17.46 24.48 -23.04
N GLU A 122 -17.62 25.07 -21.84
CA GLU A 122 -16.57 25.20 -20.84
C GLU A 122 -16.05 23.83 -20.35
N VAL A 123 -16.92 22.82 -20.23
CA VAL A 123 -16.51 21.49 -19.77
C VAL A 123 -15.56 20.84 -20.78
N VAL A 124 -15.86 21.02 -22.07
CA VAL A 124 -15.00 20.52 -23.16
C VAL A 124 -13.69 21.28 -23.17
N TYR A 125 -13.72 22.60 -23.00
CA TYR A 125 -12.51 23.42 -22.93
C TYR A 125 -11.58 22.98 -21.80
N ASN A 126 -12.12 22.83 -20.59
CA ASN A 126 -11.35 22.38 -19.43
C ASN A 126 -10.78 20.97 -19.62
N LYS A 127 -11.54 20.08 -20.25
CA LYS A 127 -11.08 18.72 -20.57
C LYS A 127 -9.93 18.74 -21.59
N GLN A 128 -10.03 19.53 -22.65
CA GLN A 128 -8.95 19.70 -23.65
C GLN A 128 -7.69 20.25 -22.97
N LEU A 129 -7.85 21.29 -22.16
CA LEU A 129 -6.74 21.92 -21.46
C LEU A 129 -6.07 20.95 -20.47
N SER A 130 -6.85 20.22 -19.67
CA SER A 130 -6.35 19.18 -18.77
C SER A 130 -5.59 18.08 -19.52
N THR A 131 -6.10 17.68 -20.68
CA THR A 131 -5.45 16.69 -21.55
C THR A 131 -4.10 17.22 -22.05
N ALA A 132 -4.06 18.46 -22.54
CA ALA A 132 -2.81 19.09 -22.99
C ALA A 132 -1.77 19.20 -21.86
N TYR A 133 -2.18 19.61 -20.64
CA TYR A 133 -1.28 19.68 -19.49
C TYR A 133 -0.73 18.32 -19.09
N SER A 134 -1.48 17.23 -19.27
CA SER A 134 -1.02 15.87 -18.94
C SER A 134 0.16 15.40 -19.81
N PHE A 135 0.33 15.96 -21.02
CA PHE A 135 1.45 15.65 -21.92
C PHE A 135 2.70 16.50 -21.65
N LEU A 136 2.64 17.50 -20.77
CA LEU A 136 3.74 18.43 -20.53
C LEU A 136 4.57 18.05 -19.30
N THR A 137 5.85 18.38 -19.37
CA THR A 137 6.71 18.41 -18.17
C THR A 137 6.31 19.59 -17.29
N LYS A 138 6.76 19.59 -16.02
CA LYS A 138 6.49 20.68 -15.07
C LYS A 138 6.92 22.05 -15.63
N ASP A 139 8.10 22.11 -16.24
CA ASP A 139 8.62 23.34 -16.83
C ASP A 139 7.79 23.77 -18.05
N GLY A 140 7.40 22.83 -18.91
CA GLY A 140 6.55 23.09 -20.06
C GLY A 140 5.15 23.60 -19.67
N ALA A 141 4.58 23.02 -18.61
CA ALA A 141 3.29 23.46 -18.06
C ALA A 141 3.37 24.91 -17.54
N ASN A 142 4.43 25.27 -16.83
CA ASN A 142 4.63 26.64 -16.35
C ASN A 142 4.72 27.65 -17.50
N ILE A 143 5.44 27.32 -18.56
CA ILE A 143 5.54 28.17 -19.76
C ILE A 143 4.17 28.32 -20.43
N LEU A 144 3.41 27.23 -20.56
CA LEU A 144 2.07 27.28 -21.13
C LEU A 144 1.14 28.17 -20.30
N THR A 145 1.13 28.00 -18.97
CA THR A 145 0.31 28.83 -18.07
C THR A 145 0.66 30.30 -18.17
N ALA A 146 1.95 30.66 -18.11
CA ALA A 146 2.39 32.05 -18.27
C ALA A 146 1.94 32.65 -19.61
N ARG A 147 1.92 31.84 -20.68
CA ARG A 147 1.43 32.26 -21.99
C ARG A 147 -0.09 32.43 -22.03
N MET A 148 -0.84 31.56 -21.36
CA MET A 148 -2.30 31.64 -21.29
C MET A 148 -2.76 32.87 -20.48
N GLU A 149 -2.05 33.21 -19.40
CA GLU A 149 -2.25 34.44 -18.62
C GLU A 149 -2.00 35.68 -19.48
N ALA A 150 -0.91 35.70 -20.26
CA ALA A 150 -0.61 36.81 -21.17
C ALA A 150 -1.67 36.97 -22.28
N GLU A 151 -2.37 35.88 -22.65
CA GLU A 151 -3.46 35.86 -23.63
C GLU A 151 -4.84 36.11 -22.99
N ASN A 152 -4.95 36.33 -21.67
CA ASN A 152 -6.20 36.45 -20.90
C ASN A 152 -7.18 35.28 -21.15
N ARG A 153 -6.67 34.05 -21.20
CA ARG A 153 -7.45 32.82 -21.44
C ARG A 153 -7.80 32.05 -20.16
N VAL A 154 -7.36 32.54 -19.00
CA VAL A 154 -7.55 31.98 -17.66
C VAL A 154 -8.36 32.97 -16.83
#